data_AF-A0A6I0BTU7-F1
#
_entry.id   AF-A0A6I0BTU7-F1
#
_cell.length_a   1.000
_cell.length_b   1.000
_cell.length_c   1.000
_cell.angle_alpha   90.00
_cell.angle_beta   90.00
_cell.angle_gamma   90.00
#
_symmetry.space_group_name_H-M   'P 1'
#
loop_
_entity.id
_entity.type
_entity.pdbx_description
1 polymer ?
#
loop_
_entity_poly.entity_id
_entity_poly.type
_entity_poly.pdbx_seq_one_letter_code
_entity_poly.pdbx_strand_id
1 'polypeptide(L)'
;MSGDLKGNINQKNDRGFDVSWLFLFLAIVSPFMGLLLIKGFSFKFDDLGTYGDFLGGSTIPFLTIFTMFFIYRTYKLQHEQLKTQQRELSLLQKEMESTKETLQEQSKTAKMQRFENSFFIQIDELRKSKVEAVAYLKMAFGETYYTFNEWMGSITLCIDKSMINSLKDPSKKLPGENEVDKYFDEYGDLLSAAIDESGIYDNDVIPSFFSSVNRSLRLIYEYKNSMDTWEVDFYLDYLYQEIGRESINIILYGICMNKQMVSIAQDLTFNKFADVNYKYARRQDFRFINYVLHDNPDYSIVKDK
;
A
#
# COMPACT_ATOMS: atom_id res chain seq x y z
N MET A 1 23.23 15.09 1.42
CA MET A 1 23.60 16.39 0.84
C MET A 1 23.46 17.46 1.91
N SER A 2 24.56 17.83 2.58
CA SER A 2 24.59 18.75 3.73
C SER A 2 25.49 19.96 3.42
N GLY A 3 25.27 20.58 2.27
CA GLY A 3 26.22 21.53 1.67
C GLY A 3 25.81 23.01 1.66
N ASP A 4 24.54 23.37 1.89
CA ASP A 4 24.04 24.71 1.48
C ASP A 4 23.46 25.61 2.58
N LEU A 5 23.64 25.28 3.86
CA LEU A 5 23.21 26.14 4.98
C LEU A 5 24.27 27.14 5.46
N LYS A 6 25.12 27.64 4.55
CA LYS A 6 25.96 28.85 4.78
C LYS A 6 25.35 30.05 4.07
N GLY A 7 24.09 30.34 4.38
CA GLY A 7 23.45 31.61 4.06
C GLY A 7 24.05 32.70 4.93
N ASN A 8 24.93 33.50 4.32
CA ASN A 8 25.55 34.70 4.87
C ASN A 8 24.50 35.63 5.51
N ILE A 9 24.29 35.54 6.83
CA ILE A 9 23.55 36.55 7.59
C ILE A 9 24.49 37.75 7.74
N ASN A 10 24.61 38.53 6.67
CA ASN A 10 25.10 39.89 6.74
C ASN A 10 24.05 40.72 7.49
N GLN A 11 24.11 40.66 8.81
CA GLN A 11 23.41 41.58 9.70
C GLN A 11 24.08 42.95 9.53
N LYS A 12 23.67 43.66 8.47
CA LYS A 12 24.09 45.04 8.20
C LYS A 12 23.50 45.90 9.31
N ASN A 13 24.32 46.16 10.32
CA ASN A 13 24.01 47.02 11.44
C ASN A 13 23.92 48.47 10.93
N ASP A 14 22.77 48.86 10.40
CA ASP A 14 22.46 50.26 10.07
C ASP A 14 22.31 51.05 11.39
N ARG A 15 23.44 51.36 12.03
CA ARG A 15 23.55 52.45 13.01
C ARG A 15 23.70 53.79 12.29
N GLY A 16 22.80 54.10 11.37
CA GLY A 16 22.63 55.45 10.89
C GLY A 16 21.91 56.27 11.97
N PHE A 17 22.38 57.47 12.27
CA PHE A 17 21.72 58.41 13.16
C PHE A 17 20.24 58.54 12.75
N ASP A 18 19.34 58.06 13.59
CA ASP A 18 17.91 57.93 13.25
C ASP A 18 17.28 59.33 13.28
N VAL A 19 17.11 59.90 12.09
CA VAL A 19 16.64 61.28 11.83
C VAL A 19 15.30 61.56 12.54
N SER A 20 14.52 60.52 12.85
CA SER A 20 13.30 60.62 13.66
C SER A 20 13.57 61.26 15.03
N TRP A 21 14.66 60.89 15.69
CA TRP A 21 15.01 61.44 17.01
C TRP A 21 15.34 62.93 16.98
N LEU A 22 15.85 63.43 15.85
CA LEU A 22 16.09 64.85 15.66
C LEU A 22 14.77 65.63 15.59
N PHE A 23 13.75 65.09 14.91
CA PHE A 23 12.41 65.69 14.88
C PHE A 23 11.69 65.63 16.22
N LEU A 24 11.86 64.55 16.98
CA LEU A 24 11.37 64.47 18.37
C LEU A 24 12.03 65.56 19.25
N PHE A 25 13.35 65.71 19.13
CA PHE A 25 14.08 66.75 19.86
C PHE A 25 13.62 68.16 19.49
N LEU A 26 13.41 68.45 18.20
CA LEU A 26 12.85 69.73 17.74
C LEU A 26 11.44 69.98 18.27
N ALA A 27 10.58 68.95 18.33
CA ALA A 27 9.25 69.05 18.92
C ALA A 27 9.31 69.38 20.43
N ILE A 28 10.27 68.80 21.16
CA ILE A 28 10.46 69.07 22.59
C ILE A 28 11.06 70.45 22.85
N VAL A 29 12.00 70.92 22.02
CA VAL A 29 12.69 72.22 22.18
C VAL A 29 11.81 73.40 21.75
N SER A 30 10.93 73.21 20.78
CA SER A 30 10.01 74.21 20.24
C SER A 30 9.25 75.01 21.33
N PRO A 31 8.59 74.36 22.31
CA PRO A 31 7.93 75.06 23.42
C PRO A 31 8.85 75.90 24.31
N PHE A 32 10.04 75.39 24.62
CA PHE A 32 11.00 76.13 25.43
C PHE A 32 11.54 77.35 24.70
N MET A 33 11.71 77.26 23.38
CA MET A 33 12.12 78.40 22.56
C MET A 33 11.05 79.48 22.49
N GLY A 34 9.77 79.09 22.38
CA GLY A 34 8.63 80.02 22.46
C GLY A 34 8.52 80.71 23.82
N LEU A 35 8.70 79.99 24.93
CA LEU A 35 8.72 80.58 26.28
C LEU A 35 9.88 81.56 26.49
N LEU A 36 11.06 81.25 25.96
CA LEU A 36 12.22 82.15 26.03
C LEU A 36 11.97 83.47 25.29
N LEU A 37 11.33 83.42 24.12
CA LEU A 37 10.98 84.61 23.35
C LEU A 37 9.94 85.47 24.08
N ILE A 38 8.92 84.86 24.69
CA ILE A 38 7.89 85.59 25.45
C ILE A 38 8.46 86.25 26.70
N LYS A 39 9.30 85.52 27.45
CA LYS A 39 9.92 86.01 28.68
C LYS A 39 11.00 87.09 28.40
N GLY A 40 11.70 86.99 27.26
CA GLY A 40 12.71 87.96 26.83
C GLY A 40 12.16 89.29 26.31
N PHE A 41 10.91 89.34 25.85
CA PHE A 41 10.27 90.53 25.25
C PHE A 41 9.14 91.18 26.08
N SER A 42 8.90 90.73 27.33
CA SER A 42 7.93 91.35 28.27
C SER A 42 6.47 91.45 27.77
N PHE A 43 5.92 90.37 27.21
CA PHE A 43 4.55 90.32 26.69
C PHE A 43 3.45 90.20 27.77
N LYS A 44 2.23 90.66 27.44
CA LYS A 44 1.04 90.67 28.32
C LYS A 44 0.23 89.38 28.17
N PHE A 45 -0.63 89.08 29.15
CA PHE A 45 -1.45 87.86 29.18
C PHE A 45 -2.40 87.69 27.96
N ASP A 46 -2.74 88.76 27.23
CA ASP A 46 -3.56 88.69 26.02
C ASP A 46 -2.85 87.99 24.83
N ASP A 47 -1.52 87.83 24.89
CA ASP A 47 -0.73 87.16 23.85
C ASP A 47 -0.60 85.64 24.05
N LEU A 48 -1.27 85.07 25.07
CA LEU A 48 -1.30 83.62 25.31
C LEU A 48 -1.91 82.84 24.13
N GLY A 49 -2.87 83.44 23.43
CA GLY A 49 -3.44 82.88 22.20
C GLY A 49 -2.37 82.75 21.10
N THR A 50 -1.61 83.81 20.87
CA THR A 50 -0.49 83.84 19.91
C THR A 50 0.61 82.83 20.25
N TYR A 51 0.87 82.60 21.54
CA TYR A 51 1.78 81.55 22.00
C TYR A 51 1.23 80.14 21.76
N GLY A 52 -0.07 79.94 22.02
CA GLY A 52 -0.76 78.69 21.70
C GLY A 52 -0.71 78.38 20.20
N ASP A 53 -0.90 79.38 19.35
CA ASP A 53 -0.79 79.28 17.90
C ASP A 53 0.64 78.99 17.43
N PHE A 54 1.65 79.60 18.07
CA PHE A 54 3.05 79.26 17.83
C PHE A 54 3.34 77.81 18.21
N LEU A 55 2.97 77.38 19.43
CA LEU A 55 3.15 76.00 19.89
C LEU A 55 2.47 74.99 18.97
N GLY A 56 1.23 75.25 18.57
CA GLY A 56 0.50 74.43 17.62
C GLY A 56 1.17 74.40 16.25
N GLY A 57 1.56 75.56 15.73
CA GLY A 57 2.18 75.71 14.42
C GLY A 57 3.60 75.16 14.32
N SER A 58 4.39 75.18 15.40
CA SER A 58 5.78 74.72 15.40
C SER A 58 5.93 73.28 15.90
N THR A 59 5.19 72.86 16.92
CA THR A 59 5.38 71.55 17.56
C THR A 59 4.67 70.42 16.82
N ILE A 60 3.44 70.67 16.33
CA ILE A 60 2.62 69.65 15.67
C ILE A 60 3.27 69.13 14.38
N PRO A 61 3.87 69.98 13.50
CA PRO A 61 4.52 69.47 12.29
C PRO A 61 5.72 68.56 12.57
N PHE A 62 6.57 68.92 13.55
CA PHE A 62 7.72 68.07 13.93
C PHE A 62 7.26 66.75 14.53
N LEU A 63 6.22 66.77 15.37
CA LEU A 63 5.65 65.56 15.96
C LEU A 63 4.97 64.67 14.89
N THR A 64 4.32 65.27 13.90
CA THR A 64 3.70 64.57 12.75
C THR A 64 4.75 63.89 11.86
N ILE A 65 5.88 64.56 11.60
CA ILE A 65 6.97 63.98 10.83
C ILE A 65 7.63 62.84 11.62
N PHE A 66 7.83 63.02 12.94
CA PHE A 66 8.33 61.96 13.81
C PHE A 66 7.44 60.71 13.79
N THR A 67 6.13 60.87 13.94
CA THR A 67 5.17 59.76 13.89
C THR A 67 5.16 59.09 12.52
N MET A 68 5.25 59.85 11.42
CA MET A 68 5.35 59.32 10.07
C MET A 68 6.58 58.41 9.88
N PHE A 69 7.77 58.86 10.34
CA PHE A 69 8.98 58.03 10.27
C PHE A 69 8.89 56.78 11.13
N PHE A 70 8.31 56.89 12.33
CA PHE A 70 8.11 55.76 13.22
C PHE A 70 7.14 54.71 12.63
N ILE A 71 6.04 55.17 12.01
CA ILE A 71 5.09 54.32 11.28
C ILE A 71 5.77 53.64 10.09
N TYR A 72 6.55 54.38 9.30
CA TYR A 72 7.30 53.82 8.17
C TYR A 72 8.27 52.72 8.60
N ARG A 73 9.01 52.94 9.70
CA ARG A 73 9.91 51.93 10.26
C ARG A 73 9.16 50.68 10.71
N THR A 74 8.03 50.87 11.40
CA THR A 74 7.16 49.77 11.85
C THR A 74 6.63 49.00 10.65
N TYR A 75 6.19 49.68 9.59
CA TYR A 75 5.74 49.06 8.35
C TYR A 75 6.85 48.23 7.68
N LYS A 76 8.08 48.75 7.61
CA LYS A 76 9.22 48.01 7.06
C LYS A 76 9.50 46.73 7.85
N LEU A 77 9.50 46.81 9.18
CA LEU A 77 9.69 45.64 10.06
C LEU A 77 8.58 44.61 9.88
N GLN A 78 7.31 45.04 9.85
CA GLN A 78 6.17 44.16 9.62
C GLN A 78 6.25 43.49 8.24
N HIS A 79 6.68 44.21 7.21
CA HIS A 79 6.86 43.67 5.86
C HIS A 79 7.99 42.62 5.81
N GLU A 80 9.11 42.87 6.49
CA GLU A 80 10.21 41.90 6.60
C GLU A 80 9.81 40.66 7.40
N GLN A 81 9.00 40.82 8.46
CA GLN A 81 8.42 39.71 9.22
C GLN A 81 7.46 38.88 8.35
N LEU A 82 6.56 39.51 7.60
CA LEU A 82 5.65 38.81 6.69
C LEU A 82 6.40 38.02 5.62
N LYS A 83 7.46 38.60 5.02
CA LYS A 83 8.31 37.88 4.07
C LYS A 83 9.00 36.67 4.69
N THR A 84 9.48 36.80 5.93
CA THR A 84 10.10 35.70 6.66
C THR A 84 9.08 34.60 6.95
N GLN A 85 7.90 34.96 7.45
CA GLN A 85 6.80 34.01 7.71
C GLN A 85 6.35 33.28 6.45
N GLN A 86 6.21 33.98 5.31
CA GLN A 86 5.89 33.34 4.04
C GLN A 86 6.95 32.32 3.62
N ARG A 87 8.23 32.65 3.84
CA ARG A 87 9.34 31.75 3.54
C ARG A 87 9.33 30.51 4.45
N GLU A 88 9.16 30.70 5.75
CA GLU A 88 9.05 29.60 6.71
C GLU A 88 7.87 28.69 6.39
N LEU A 89 6.71 29.25 6.06
CA LEU A 89 5.52 28.48 5.67
C LEU A 89 5.76 27.68 4.39
N SER A 90 6.45 28.26 3.39
CA SER A 90 6.81 27.55 2.17
C SER A 90 7.79 26.39 2.41
N LEU A 91 8.75 26.56 3.33
CA LEU A 91 9.69 25.50 3.71
C LEU A 91 8.96 24.39 4.47
N LEU A 92 8.07 24.76 5.40
CA LEU A 92 7.27 23.80 6.16
C LEU A 92 6.34 22.99 5.25
N GLN A 93 5.71 23.61 4.25
CA GLN A 93 4.92 22.88 3.25
C GLN A 93 5.76 21.84 2.51
N LYS A 94 6.98 22.21 2.08
CA LYS A 94 7.90 21.30 1.41
C LYS A 94 8.37 20.16 2.31
N GLU A 95 8.66 20.43 3.58
CA GLU A 95 9.02 19.40 4.57
C GLU A 95 7.85 18.45 4.84
N MET A 96 6.62 18.96 4.93
CA MET A 96 5.42 18.15 5.09
C MET A 96 5.18 17.23 3.88
N GLU A 97 5.39 17.73 2.67
CA GLU A 97 5.28 16.93 1.44
C GLU A 97 6.31 15.79 1.42
N SER A 98 7.59 16.09 1.69
CA SER A 98 8.64 15.08 1.78
C SER A 98 8.40 14.06 2.92
N THR A 99 7.87 14.51 4.06
CA THR A 99 7.48 13.64 5.17
C THR A 99 6.33 12.71 4.75
N LYS A 100 5.36 13.22 4.02
CA LYS A 100 4.23 12.43 3.50
C LYS A 100 4.73 11.34 2.55
N GLU A 101 5.62 11.66 1.61
CA GLU A 101 6.25 10.69 0.71
C GLU A 101 6.99 9.60 1.51
N THR A 102 7.83 10.00 2.47
CA THR A 102 8.57 9.08 3.34
C THR A 102 7.62 8.16 4.12
N LEU A 103 6.52 8.69 4.67
CA LEU A 103 5.52 7.89 5.40
C LEU A 103 4.80 6.90 4.47
N GLN A 104 4.54 7.29 3.21
CA GLN A 104 3.96 6.40 2.22
C GLN A 104 4.90 5.24 1.88
N GLU A 105 6.19 5.51 1.67
CA GLU A 105 7.22 4.48 1.44
C GLU A 105 7.39 3.54 2.64
N GLN A 106 7.41 4.09 3.86
CA GLN A 106 7.43 3.30 5.09
C GLN A 106 6.18 2.43 5.23
N SER A 107 5.00 2.95 4.88
CA SER A 107 3.76 2.18 4.88
C SER A 107 3.81 1.03 3.87
N LYS A 108 4.31 1.26 2.65
CA LYS A 108 4.52 0.20 1.65
C LYS A 108 5.47 -0.87 2.18
N THR A 109 6.63 -0.46 2.69
CA THR A 109 7.64 -1.38 3.26
C THR A 109 7.06 -2.21 4.41
N ALA A 110 6.35 -1.59 5.35
CA ALA A 110 5.75 -2.29 6.48
C ALA A 110 4.66 -3.29 6.06
N LYS A 111 3.85 -2.95 5.05
CA LYS A 111 2.88 -3.90 4.46
C LYS A 111 3.60 -5.09 3.83
N MET A 112 4.66 -4.84 3.07
CA MET A 112 5.41 -5.91 2.40
C MET A 112 6.07 -6.85 3.42
N GLN A 113 6.70 -6.32 4.46
CA GLN A 113 7.28 -7.13 5.55
C GLN A 113 6.23 -7.98 6.27
N ARG A 114 5.01 -7.46 6.50
CA ARG A 114 3.91 -8.23 7.11
C ARG A 114 3.48 -9.36 6.19
N PHE A 115 3.36 -9.09 4.89
CA PHE A 115 3.08 -10.10 3.90
C PHE A 115 4.15 -11.19 3.91
N GLU A 116 5.42 -10.84 3.74
CA GLU A 116 6.53 -11.81 3.64
C GLU A 116 6.61 -12.71 4.87
N ASN A 117 6.55 -12.12 6.06
CA ASN A 117 6.53 -12.87 7.31
C ASN A 117 5.35 -13.84 7.35
N SER A 118 4.14 -13.38 6.98
CA SER A 118 2.95 -14.22 6.99
C SER A 118 3.04 -15.32 5.93
N PHE A 119 3.56 -15.00 4.75
CA PHE A 119 3.72 -15.94 3.64
C PHE A 119 4.69 -17.06 4.01
N PHE A 120 5.88 -16.73 4.53
CA PHE A 120 6.84 -17.75 4.91
C PHE A 120 6.38 -18.60 6.11
N ILE A 121 5.55 -18.07 7.00
CA ILE A 121 4.86 -18.87 8.02
C ILE A 121 3.90 -19.88 7.35
N GLN A 122 3.09 -19.46 6.37
CA GLN A 122 2.19 -20.38 5.66
C GLN A 122 2.96 -21.46 4.87
N ILE A 123 4.11 -21.10 4.29
CA ILE A 123 5.01 -22.06 3.64
C ILE A 123 5.56 -23.08 4.64
N ASP A 124 5.96 -22.65 5.84
CA ASP A 124 6.44 -23.57 6.87
C ASP A 124 5.33 -24.57 7.29
N GLU A 125 4.10 -24.09 7.48
CA GLU A 125 2.93 -24.94 7.74
C GLU A 125 2.62 -25.89 6.58
N LEU A 126 2.77 -25.43 5.33
CA LEU A 126 2.66 -26.28 4.15
C LEU A 126 3.70 -27.42 4.19
N ARG A 127 4.96 -27.10 4.46
CA ARG A 127 6.03 -28.09 4.58
C ARG A 127 5.78 -29.09 5.70
N LYS A 128 5.33 -28.62 6.87
CA LYS A 128 4.94 -29.50 8.00
C LYS A 128 3.83 -30.47 7.59
N SER A 129 2.78 -29.99 6.93
CA SER A 129 1.67 -30.85 6.49
C SER A 129 2.13 -31.98 5.57
N LYS A 130 3.14 -31.74 4.71
CA LYS A 130 3.73 -32.79 3.87
C LYS A 130 4.48 -33.83 4.69
N VAL A 131 5.26 -33.39 5.68
CA VAL A 131 6.01 -34.29 6.57
C VAL A 131 5.05 -35.16 7.38
N GLU A 132 3.99 -34.55 7.93
CA GLU A 132 2.95 -35.26 8.68
C GLU A 132 2.19 -36.25 7.80
N ALA A 133 1.86 -35.88 6.56
CA ALA A 133 1.22 -36.77 5.61
C ALA A 133 2.10 -38.00 5.33
N VAL A 134 3.41 -37.81 5.10
CA VAL A 134 4.36 -38.92 4.92
C VAL A 134 4.47 -39.79 6.18
N ALA A 135 4.46 -39.19 7.37
CA ALA A 135 4.49 -39.94 8.63
C ALA A 135 3.24 -40.83 8.78
N TYR A 136 2.05 -40.28 8.49
CA TYR A 136 0.81 -41.04 8.47
C TYR A 136 0.88 -42.23 7.50
N LEU A 137 1.36 -42.00 6.27
CA LEU A 137 1.46 -43.05 5.25
C LEU A 137 2.38 -44.20 5.68
N LYS A 138 3.50 -43.88 6.33
CA LYS A 138 4.41 -44.90 6.88
C LYS A 138 3.74 -45.74 7.97
N MET A 139 2.90 -45.13 8.80
CA MET A 139 2.15 -45.86 9.84
C MET A 139 1.04 -46.73 9.24
N ALA A 140 0.32 -46.21 8.23
CA ALA A 140 -0.82 -46.90 7.62
C ALA A 140 -0.42 -48.03 6.66
N PHE A 141 0.66 -47.85 5.90
CA PHE A 141 1.06 -48.76 4.81
C PHE A 141 2.41 -49.48 5.04
N GLY A 142 3.05 -49.27 6.19
CA GLY A 142 4.35 -49.86 6.56
C GLY A 142 5.57 -49.02 6.15
N GLU A 143 6.79 -49.48 6.48
CA GLU A 143 8.07 -48.78 6.19
C GLU A 143 8.45 -48.70 4.69
N THR A 144 7.47 -48.71 3.78
CA THR A 144 7.70 -48.28 2.41
C THR A 144 8.07 -46.80 2.40
N TYR A 145 9.26 -46.49 1.86
CA TYR A 145 9.78 -45.12 1.75
C TYR A 145 9.02 -44.31 0.68
N TYR A 146 7.80 -43.88 0.95
CA TYR A 146 7.13 -42.90 0.10
C TYR A 146 7.52 -41.49 0.53
N THR A 147 8.04 -40.71 -0.41
CA THR A 147 8.02 -39.25 -0.33
C THR A 147 6.61 -38.73 -0.58
N PHE A 148 6.33 -37.50 -0.14
CA PHE A 148 5.02 -36.86 -0.39
C PHE A 148 4.71 -36.82 -1.90
N ASN A 149 5.70 -36.50 -2.73
CA ASN A 149 5.52 -36.42 -4.18
C ASN A 149 5.22 -37.78 -4.82
N GLU A 150 5.87 -38.87 -4.38
CA GLU A 150 5.59 -40.22 -4.90
C GLU A 150 4.17 -40.67 -4.53
N TRP A 151 3.71 -40.32 -3.34
CA TRP A 151 2.35 -40.59 -2.93
C TRP A 151 1.33 -39.77 -3.74
N MET A 152 1.55 -38.47 -3.92
CA MET A 152 0.71 -37.62 -4.78
C MET A 152 0.67 -38.11 -6.23
N GLY A 153 1.81 -38.60 -6.75
CA GLY A 153 1.85 -39.25 -8.06
C GLY A 153 1.00 -40.52 -8.10
N SER A 154 1.03 -41.33 -7.04
CA SER A 154 0.19 -42.53 -6.92
C SER A 154 -1.30 -42.20 -6.86
N ILE A 155 -1.68 -41.16 -6.10
CA ILE A 155 -3.05 -40.64 -6.05
C ILE A 155 -3.50 -40.20 -7.45
N THR A 156 -2.65 -39.46 -8.17
CA THR A 156 -2.98 -39.02 -9.53
C THR A 156 -3.22 -40.21 -10.47
N LEU A 157 -2.38 -41.24 -10.40
CA LEU A 157 -2.58 -42.48 -11.18
C LEU A 157 -3.92 -43.17 -10.86
N CYS A 158 -4.36 -43.14 -9.60
CA CYS A 158 -5.66 -43.67 -9.20
C CYS A 158 -6.80 -42.85 -9.85
N ILE A 159 -6.73 -41.52 -9.78
CA ILE A 159 -7.70 -40.61 -10.41
C ILE A 159 -7.78 -40.87 -11.91
N ASP A 160 -6.64 -40.90 -12.60
CA ASP A 160 -6.57 -41.11 -14.04
C ASP A 160 -7.14 -42.46 -14.45
N LYS A 161 -6.84 -43.52 -13.69
CA LYS A 161 -7.36 -44.85 -13.94
C LYS A 161 -8.88 -44.90 -13.76
N SER A 162 -9.41 -44.30 -12.69
CA SER A 162 -10.87 -44.22 -12.47
C SER A 162 -11.54 -43.45 -13.60
N MET A 163 -10.97 -42.32 -14.01
CA MET A 163 -11.47 -41.53 -15.12
C MET A 163 -11.46 -42.27 -16.46
N ILE A 164 -10.37 -42.98 -16.80
CA ILE A 164 -10.29 -43.79 -18.02
C ILE A 164 -11.36 -44.89 -18.01
N ASN A 165 -11.59 -45.53 -16.87
CA ASN A 165 -12.60 -46.58 -16.75
C ASN A 165 -14.01 -45.99 -16.91
N SER A 166 -14.28 -44.86 -16.25
CA SER A 166 -15.57 -44.16 -16.36
C SER A 166 -15.87 -43.72 -17.79
N LEU A 167 -14.87 -43.21 -18.53
CA LEU A 167 -15.06 -42.79 -19.92
C LEU A 167 -15.19 -43.94 -20.93
N LYS A 168 -14.73 -45.14 -20.56
CA LYS A 168 -14.91 -46.36 -21.38
C LYS A 168 -16.29 -47.00 -21.17
N ASP A 169 -16.98 -46.66 -20.08
CA ASP A 169 -18.30 -47.18 -19.77
C ASP A 169 -19.32 -46.67 -20.81
N PRO A 170 -19.98 -47.57 -21.57
CA PRO A 170 -20.98 -47.18 -22.56
C PRO A 170 -22.17 -46.40 -21.97
N SER A 171 -22.42 -46.55 -20.65
CA SER A 171 -23.49 -45.87 -19.92
C SER A 171 -23.14 -44.46 -19.46
N LYS A 172 -21.85 -44.09 -19.45
CA LYS A 172 -21.34 -42.78 -19.00
C LYS A 172 -20.73 -41.98 -20.15
N LYS A 173 -21.38 -42.00 -21.32
CA LYS A 173 -20.93 -41.23 -22.48
C LYS A 173 -21.10 -39.74 -22.22
N LEU A 174 -19.99 -39.01 -22.28
CA LEU A 174 -20.03 -37.56 -22.30
C LEU A 174 -20.87 -37.06 -23.50
N PRO A 175 -21.58 -35.93 -23.34
CA PRO A 175 -22.27 -35.26 -24.42
C PRO A 175 -21.33 -34.93 -25.59
N GLY A 176 -21.89 -34.57 -26.74
CA GLY A 176 -21.06 -34.03 -27.82
C GLY A 176 -20.42 -32.71 -27.38
N GLU A 177 -19.21 -32.41 -27.85
CA GLU A 177 -18.49 -31.15 -27.52
C GLU A 177 -19.25 -29.87 -27.93
N ASN A 178 -20.35 -30.00 -28.68
CA ASN A 178 -21.24 -28.91 -29.06
C ASN A 178 -22.12 -28.42 -27.89
N GLU A 179 -22.30 -29.24 -26.86
CA GLU A 179 -23.01 -28.92 -25.61
C GLU A 179 -21.99 -28.70 -24.49
N VAL A 180 -21.18 -27.63 -24.61
CA VAL A 180 -20.00 -27.38 -23.76
C VAL A 180 -20.31 -27.42 -22.27
N ASP A 181 -21.39 -26.75 -21.84
CA ASP A 181 -21.74 -26.68 -20.42
C ASP A 181 -22.06 -28.07 -19.88
N LYS A 182 -22.99 -28.77 -20.54
CA LYS A 182 -23.39 -30.13 -20.16
C LYS A 182 -22.22 -31.11 -20.22
N TYR A 183 -21.31 -30.93 -21.18
CA TYR A 183 -20.10 -31.75 -21.30
C TYR A 183 -19.21 -31.59 -20.06
N PHE A 184 -18.93 -30.35 -19.65
CA PHE A 184 -18.07 -30.11 -18.49
C PHE A 184 -18.76 -30.35 -17.16
N ASP A 185 -20.08 -30.21 -17.08
CA ASP A 185 -20.89 -30.67 -15.95
C ASP A 185 -20.69 -32.17 -15.72
N GLU A 186 -20.93 -33.00 -16.74
CA GLU A 186 -20.78 -34.45 -16.63
C GLU A 186 -19.31 -34.85 -16.41
N TYR A 187 -18.38 -34.16 -17.07
CA TYR A 187 -16.95 -34.39 -16.87
C TYR A 187 -16.50 -34.09 -15.44
N GLY A 188 -16.98 -32.98 -14.87
CA GLY A 188 -16.70 -32.57 -13.50
C GLY A 188 -17.27 -33.56 -12.48
N ASP A 189 -18.49 -34.05 -12.70
CA ASP A 189 -19.10 -35.10 -11.87
C ASP A 189 -18.26 -36.39 -11.88
N LEU A 190 -17.76 -36.81 -13.05
CA LEU A 190 -16.85 -37.96 -13.16
C LEU A 190 -15.51 -37.72 -12.47
N LEU A 191 -14.94 -36.53 -12.63
CA LEU A 191 -13.66 -36.16 -12.02
C LEU A 191 -13.76 -36.11 -10.50
N SER A 192 -14.85 -35.56 -9.96
CA SER A 192 -15.11 -35.57 -8.52
C SER A 192 -15.18 -37.00 -7.98
N ALA A 193 -15.94 -37.87 -8.64
CA ALA A 193 -16.03 -39.27 -8.24
C ALA A 193 -14.66 -39.97 -8.30
N ALA A 194 -13.85 -39.69 -9.32
CA ALA A 194 -12.51 -40.25 -9.43
C ALA A 194 -11.55 -39.76 -8.34
N ILE A 195 -11.69 -38.52 -7.87
CA ILE A 195 -10.94 -37.98 -6.73
C ILE A 195 -11.40 -38.64 -5.44
N ASP A 196 -12.71 -38.80 -5.23
CA ASP A 196 -13.24 -39.46 -4.03
C ASP A 196 -12.78 -40.93 -3.96
N GLU A 197 -12.74 -41.63 -5.09
CA GLU A 197 -12.26 -43.01 -5.20
C GLU A 197 -10.74 -43.15 -5.11
N SER A 198 -9.96 -42.05 -5.19
CA SER A 198 -8.51 -42.12 -5.24
C SER A 198 -7.85 -42.42 -3.89
N GLY A 199 -8.60 -42.34 -2.79
CA GLY A 199 -8.09 -42.45 -1.43
C GLY A 199 -7.33 -41.21 -0.95
N ILE A 200 -7.44 -40.07 -1.66
CA ILE A 200 -6.76 -38.83 -1.26
C ILE A 200 -7.28 -38.30 0.09
N TYR A 201 -8.56 -38.55 0.37
CA TYR A 201 -9.24 -38.14 1.60
C TYR A 201 -9.19 -39.18 2.72
N ASP A 202 -8.58 -40.34 2.48
CA ASP A 202 -8.37 -41.36 3.54
C ASP A 202 -7.33 -40.91 4.57
N ASN A 203 -6.50 -39.92 4.22
CA ASN A 203 -5.49 -39.33 5.08
C ASN A 203 -6.00 -38.00 5.66
N ASP A 204 -6.31 -38.00 6.95
CA ASP A 204 -6.82 -36.84 7.70
C ASP A 204 -5.89 -35.60 7.67
N VAL A 205 -4.60 -35.77 7.31
CA VAL A 205 -3.61 -34.69 7.22
C VAL A 205 -3.68 -33.95 5.89
N ILE A 206 -4.22 -34.57 4.84
CA ILE A 206 -4.28 -33.99 3.49
C ILE A 206 -5.17 -32.76 3.40
N PRO A 207 -6.34 -32.70 4.06
CA PRO A 207 -7.09 -31.45 4.20
C PRO A 207 -6.24 -30.28 4.71
N SER A 208 -5.29 -30.51 5.62
CA SER A 208 -4.36 -29.48 6.11
C SER A 208 -3.42 -28.99 5.02
N PHE A 209 -2.89 -29.89 4.17
CA PHE A 209 -2.08 -29.52 3.00
C PHE A 209 -2.86 -28.60 2.04
N PHE A 210 -4.07 -29.00 1.64
CA PHE A 210 -4.92 -28.17 0.77
C PHE A 210 -5.28 -26.82 1.41
N SER A 211 -5.57 -26.82 2.72
CA SER A 211 -5.87 -25.61 3.48
C SER A 211 -4.69 -24.63 3.49
N SER A 212 -3.47 -25.13 3.71
CA SER A 212 -2.25 -24.31 3.67
C SER A 212 -1.98 -23.73 2.29
N VAL A 213 -2.21 -24.49 1.21
CA VAL A 213 -2.14 -23.97 -0.16
C VAL A 213 -3.17 -22.87 -0.39
N ASN A 214 -4.43 -23.11 -0.03
CA ASN A 214 -5.52 -22.14 -0.21
C ASN A 214 -5.29 -20.85 0.58
N ARG A 215 -4.79 -20.95 1.81
CA ARG A 215 -4.41 -19.78 2.64
C ARG A 215 -3.27 -19.00 2.01
N SER A 216 -2.26 -19.68 1.47
CA SER A 216 -1.13 -19.04 0.80
C SER A 216 -1.58 -18.30 -0.46
N LEU A 217 -2.42 -18.92 -1.30
CA LEU A 217 -3.02 -18.28 -2.47
C LEU A 217 -3.85 -17.06 -2.09
N ARG A 218 -4.71 -17.19 -1.07
CA ARG A 218 -5.52 -16.07 -0.58
C ARG A 218 -4.66 -14.92 -0.07
N LEU A 219 -3.58 -15.22 0.65
CA LEU A 219 -2.66 -14.20 1.15
C LEU A 219 -1.99 -13.43 0.00
N ILE A 220 -1.52 -14.14 -1.04
CA ILE A 220 -0.98 -13.50 -2.25
C ILE A 220 -2.04 -12.62 -2.89
N TYR A 221 -3.27 -13.13 -3.04
CA TYR A 221 -4.39 -12.39 -3.63
C TYR A 221 -4.72 -11.11 -2.86
N GLU A 222 -4.77 -11.16 -1.52
CA GLU A 222 -5.10 -9.99 -0.69
C GLU A 222 -4.04 -8.88 -0.80
N TYR A 223 -2.77 -9.27 -0.97
CA TYR A 223 -1.67 -8.31 -1.03
C TYR A 223 -1.23 -7.94 -2.45
N LYS A 224 -1.77 -8.57 -3.51
CA LYS A 224 -1.36 -8.36 -4.91
C LYS A 224 -1.35 -6.90 -5.34
N ASN A 225 -2.30 -6.09 -4.85
CA ASN A 225 -2.40 -4.66 -5.20
C ASN A 225 -1.35 -3.79 -4.50
N SER A 226 -0.64 -4.33 -3.51
CA SER A 226 0.48 -3.68 -2.83
C SER A 226 1.84 -4.12 -3.37
N MET A 227 1.85 -5.08 -4.31
CA MET A 227 3.02 -5.68 -4.93
C MET A 227 3.19 -5.20 -6.37
N ASP A 228 4.43 -5.22 -6.84
CA ASP A 228 4.72 -5.13 -8.26
C ASP A 228 4.40 -6.48 -8.95
N THR A 229 4.13 -6.48 -10.26
CA THR A 229 3.72 -7.70 -10.99
C THR A 229 4.73 -8.85 -10.85
N TRP A 230 6.02 -8.54 -10.88
CA TRP A 230 7.08 -9.54 -10.75
C TRP A 230 7.14 -10.16 -9.35
N GLU A 231 6.75 -9.42 -8.30
CA GLU A 231 6.70 -9.93 -6.92
C GLU A 231 5.57 -10.96 -6.81
N VAL A 232 4.40 -10.65 -7.36
CA VAL A 232 3.27 -11.60 -7.41
C VAL A 232 3.69 -12.88 -8.13
N ASP A 233 4.32 -12.77 -9.30
CA ASP A 233 4.83 -13.93 -10.03
C ASP A 233 5.85 -14.73 -9.22
N PHE A 234 6.78 -14.06 -8.54
CA PHE A 234 7.77 -14.70 -7.69
C PHE A 234 7.13 -15.54 -6.57
N TYR A 235 6.16 -15.00 -5.83
CA TYR A 235 5.53 -15.75 -4.73
C TYR A 235 4.62 -16.87 -5.24
N LEU A 236 3.99 -16.70 -6.40
CA LEU A 236 3.23 -17.76 -7.04
C LEU A 236 4.14 -18.91 -7.51
N ASP A 237 5.27 -18.59 -8.14
CA ASP A 237 6.28 -19.57 -8.55
C ASP A 237 6.86 -20.30 -7.33
N TYR A 238 7.15 -19.57 -6.25
CA TYR A 238 7.61 -20.14 -4.99
C TYR A 238 6.57 -21.13 -4.42
N LEU A 239 5.30 -20.71 -4.36
CA LEU A 239 4.22 -21.58 -3.89
C LEU A 239 4.06 -22.81 -4.78
N TYR A 240 4.16 -22.67 -6.11
CA TYR A 240 4.14 -23.80 -7.03
C TYR A 240 5.28 -24.79 -6.76
N GLN A 241 6.50 -24.30 -6.55
CA GLN A 241 7.65 -25.15 -6.19
C GLN A 241 7.41 -25.89 -4.88
N GLU A 242 6.84 -25.21 -3.88
CA GLU A 242 6.49 -25.80 -2.59
C GLU A 242 5.31 -26.76 -2.68
N ILE A 243 4.36 -26.61 -3.60
CA ILE A 243 3.29 -27.58 -3.88
C ILE A 243 3.87 -28.83 -4.52
N GLY A 244 4.71 -28.64 -5.53
CA GLY A 244 5.35 -29.71 -6.31
C GLY A 244 4.51 -30.13 -7.52
N ARG A 245 5.23 -30.55 -8.57
CA ARG A 245 4.67 -30.92 -9.88
C ARG A 245 3.63 -32.05 -9.81
N GLU A 246 3.83 -33.03 -8.93
CA GLU A 246 2.93 -34.16 -8.74
C GLU A 246 1.59 -33.79 -8.07
N SER A 247 1.53 -32.61 -7.45
CA SER A 247 0.37 -32.16 -6.67
C SER A 247 -0.44 -31.07 -7.38
N ILE A 248 0.16 -30.35 -8.32
CA ILE A 248 -0.42 -29.10 -8.84
C ILE A 248 -1.77 -29.30 -9.54
N ASN A 249 -1.91 -30.35 -10.35
CA ASN A 249 -3.17 -30.62 -11.06
C ASN A 249 -4.28 -31.02 -10.08
N ILE A 250 -3.95 -31.80 -9.03
CA ILE A 250 -4.88 -32.12 -7.95
C ILE A 250 -5.32 -30.86 -7.19
N ILE A 251 -4.38 -29.94 -6.89
CA ILE A 251 -4.70 -28.64 -6.28
C ILE A 251 -5.65 -27.85 -7.19
N LEU A 252 -5.38 -27.79 -8.49
CA LEU A 252 -6.24 -27.09 -9.46
C LEU A 252 -7.64 -27.72 -9.54
N TYR A 253 -7.76 -29.04 -9.46
CA TYR A 253 -9.07 -29.69 -9.35
C TYR A 253 -9.78 -29.29 -8.05
N GLY A 254 -9.08 -29.32 -6.91
CA GLY A 254 -9.62 -28.87 -5.63
C GLY A 254 -10.06 -27.40 -5.65
N ILE A 255 -9.36 -26.54 -6.39
CA ILE A 255 -9.76 -25.15 -6.64
C ILE A 255 -11.04 -25.10 -7.48
N CYS A 256 -11.14 -25.88 -8.57
CA CYS A 256 -12.34 -25.93 -9.41
C CYS A 256 -13.58 -26.43 -8.63
N MET A 257 -13.39 -27.25 -7.60
CA MET A 257 -14.45 -27.73 -6.71
C MET A 257 -14.85 -26.69 -5.64
N ASN A 258 -14.04 -25.63 -5.43
CA ASN A 258 -14.27 -24.62 -4.41
C ASN A 258 -14.50 -23.24 -5.04
N LYS A 259 -15.78 -22.84 -5.11
CA LYS A 259 -16.21 -21.56 -5.71
C LYS A 259 -15.46 -20.33 -5.19
N GLN A 260 -15.09 -20.29 -3.89
CA GLN A 260 -14.34 -19.15 -3.36
C GLN A 260 -12.90 -19.08 -3.88
N MET A 261 -12.31 -20.22 -4.21
CA MET A 261 -10.94 -20.31 -4.72
C MET A 261 -10.88 -20.10 -6.23
N VAL A 262 -11.96 -20.37 -6.98
CA VAL A 262 -12.04 -20.12 -8.43
C VAL A 262 -11.71 -18.67 -8.77
N SER A 263 -12.36 -17.70 -8.11
CA SER A 263 -12.12 -16.28 -8.38
C SER A 263 -10.69 -15.85 -8.02
N ILE A 264 -10.15 -16.36 -6.91
CA ILE A 264 -8.76 -16.11 -6.49
C ILE A 264 -7.77 -16.65 -7.54
N ALA A 265 -7.96 -17.90 -7.97
CA ALA A 265 -7.07 -18.56 -8.92
C ALA A 265 -7.16 -17.94 -10.32
N GLN A 266 -8.34 -17.52 -10.76
CA GLN A 266 -8.55 -16.79 -12.00
C GLN A 266 -7.79 -15.47 -11.99
N ASP A 267 -7.98 -14.65 -10.96
CA ASP A 267 -7.33 -13.35 -10.81
C ASP A 267 -5.81 -13.43 -10.70
N LEU A 268 -5.30 -14.52 -10.12
CA LEU A 268 -3.86 -14.81 -10.02
C LEU A 268 -3.32 -15.58 -11.23
N THR A 269 -4.14 -15.89 -12.23
CA THR A 269 -3.78 -16.74 -13.38
C THR A 269 -3.07 -18.03 -12.97
N PHE A 270 -3.51 -18.66 -11.87
CA PHE A 270 -2.82 -19.78 -11.23
C PHE A 270 -2.86 -21.06 -12.09
N ASN A 271 -3.77 -21.17 -13.05
CA ASN A 271 -3.78 -22.23 -14.06
C ASN A 271 -2.55 -22.26 -14.94
N LYS A 272 -1.72 -21.20 -14.98
CA LYS A 272 -0.42 -21.22 -15.69
C LYS A 272 0.52 -22.34 -15.21
N PHE A 273 0.32 -22.83 -13.98
CA PHE A 273 1.10 -23.92 -13.40
C PHE A 273 0.53 -25.31 -13.67
N ALA A 274 -0.60 -25.42 -14.35
CA ALA A 274 -1.16 -26.71 -14.75
C ALA A 274 -0.11 -27.47 -15.57
N ASP A 275 0.25 -28.67 -15.13
CA ASP A 275 1.30 -29.43 -15.80
C ASP A 275 0.71 -30.16 -17.02
N VAL A 276 0.78 -29.50 -18.17
CA VAL A 276 0.29 -30.02 -19.46
C VAL A 276 1.02 -31.28 -19.91
N ASN A 277 2.24 -31.49 -19.43
CA ASN A 277 3.08 -32.64 -19.76
C ASN A 277 3.07 -33.70 -18.64
N TYR A 278 2.09 -33.64 -17.75
CA TYR A 278 1.94 -34.60 -16.67
C TYR A 278 1.63 -36.00 -17.23
N LYS A 279 2.24 -37.03 -16.63
CA LYS A 279 2.13 -38.41 -17.10
C LYS A 279 0.65 -38.83 -16.97
N TYR A 280 0.00 -39.10 -18.11
CA TYR A 280 -1.42 -39.49 -18.23
C TYR A 280 -2.47 -38.39 -18.10
N ALA A 281 -2.09 -37.12 -17.92
CA ALA A 281 -3.05 -36.02 -17.94
C ALA A 281 -3.74 -35.92 -19.31
N ARG A 282 -5.07 -35.82 -19.29
CA ARG A 282 -5.89 -35.80 -20.50
C ARG A 282 -6.04 -34.36 -20.96
N ARG A 283 -6.13 -34.14 -22.27
CA ARG A 283 -6.40 -32.80 -22.82
C ARG A 283 -7.69 -32.20 -22.25
N GLN A 284 -8.64 -33.06 -21.89
CA GLN A 284 -9.91 -32.70 -21.26
C GLN A 284 -9.73 -32.09 -19.87
N ASP A 285 -8.72 -32.52 -19.09
CA ASP A 285 -8.47 -32.00 -17.73
C ASP A 285 -8.14 -30.50 -17.79
N PHE A 286 -7.25 -30.10 -18.70
CA PHE A 286 -6.89 -28.70 -18.90
C PHE A 286 -8.02 -27.86 -19.49
N ARG A 287 -8.81 -28.45 -20.39
CA ARG A 287 -10.00 -27.76 -20.91
C ARG A 287 -11.03 -27.53 -19.80
N PHE A 288 -11.21 -28.51 -18.92
CA PHE A 288 -12.10 -28.39 -17.78
C PHE A 288 -11.62 -27.30 -16.80
N ILE A 289 -10.33 -27.29 -16.43
CA ILE A 289 -9.76 -26.23 -15.57
C ILE A 289 -9.99 -24.85 -16.19
N ASN A 290 -9.68 -24.68 -17.47
CA ASN A 290 -9.87 -23.39 -18.16
C ASN A 290 -11.35 -23.01 -18.26
N TYR A 291 -12.24 -23.98 -18.53
CA TYR A 291 -13.67 -23.74 -18.55
C TYR A 291 -14.16 -23.23 -17.20
N VAL A 292 -13.82 -23.88 -16.09
CA VAL A 292 -14.24 -23.45 -14.74
C VAL A 292 -13.64 -22.10 -14.36
N LEU A 293 -12.38 -21.84 -14.69
CA LEU A 293 -11.72 -20.60 -14.26
C LEU A 293 -12.05 -19.39 -15.14
N HIS A 294 -12.46 -19.58 -16.40
CA HIS A 294 -12.60 -18.47 -17.36
C HIS A 294 -13.96 -18.42 -18.05
N ASP A 295 -14.51 -19.57 -18.46
CA ASP A 295 -15.73 -19.61 -19.26
C ASP A 295 -16.99 -19.70 -18.37
N ASN A 296 -16.90 -20.37 -17.22
CA ASN A 296 -17.98 -20.53 -16.25
C ASN A 296 -17.49 -20.49 -14.80
N PRO A 297 -17.10 -19.32 -14.27
CA PRO A 297 -16.60 -19.17 -12.90
C PRO A 297 -17.68 -19.39 -11.81
N ASP A 298 -18.95 -19.42 -12.20
CA ASP A 298 -20.06 -19.73 -11.29
C ASP A 298 -20.34 -21.24 -11.15
N TYR A 299 -19.63 -22.06 -11.91
CA TYR A 299 -19.73 -23.50 -11.91
C TYR A 299 -19.51 -24.11 -10.51
N SER A 300 -20.39 -25.03 -10.12
CA SER A 300 -20.30 -25.78 -8.86
C SER A 300 -20.56 -27.25 -9.11
N ILE A 301 -19.57 -28.09 -8.83
CA ILE A 301 -19.69 -29.55 -8.89
C ILE A 301 -20.48 -30.08 -7.70
N VAL A 302 -20.36 -29.41 -6.55
CA VAL A 302 -21.23 -29.66 -5.40
C VAL A 302 -22.58 -29.02 -5.73
N LYS A 303 -23.41 -29.79 -6.45
CA LYS A 303 -24.85 -29.52 -6.54
C LYS A 303 -25.39 -29.76 -5.14
N ASP A 304 -25.94 -28.71 -4.50
CA ASP A 304 -26.52 -28.77 -3.16
C ASP A 304 -27.29 -30.10 -2.97
N LYS A 305 -26.72 -30.98 -2.14
CA LYS A 305 -27.41 -32.16 -1.60
C LYS A 305 -27.85 -31.84 -0.19
#